data_AF-A0A662PJU0-F1
#
_entry.id   AF-A0A662PJU0-F1
#
_cell.length_a   1.000
_cell.length_b   1.000
_cell.length_c   1.000
_cell.angle_alpha   90.00
_cell.angle_beta   90.00
_cell.angle_gamma   90.00
#
_symmetry.space_group_name_H-M   'P 1'
#
loop_
_entity.id
_entity.type
_entity.pdbx_description
1 polymer ?
#
loop_
_entity_poly.entity_id
_entity_poly.type
_entity_poly.pdbx_seq_one_letter_code
_entity_poly.pdbx_strand_id
1 'polypeptide(L)'
;MVKPARPEPMSTREAYGRTLVELGRENPDIVVLDADLSSSTYTKLFAKEFPERFFNFGIAEANMMGVAAGLASCGKIVFASTFAIFATQRAYNQFRQSIAYPGLNVKVAASHSGVSVGEDGTSHHCIEDIAAMRVLPGVSVVVPADAVEAREAVRALVE
;
A
#
# COMPACT_ATOMS: atom_id res chain seq x y z
N MET A 1 38.47 11.40 -12.85
CA MET A 1 37.24 11.66 -12.09
C MET A 1 36.46 10.36 -11.97
N VAL A 2 36.42 9.77 -10.78
CA VAL A 2 35.59 8.59 -10.49
C VAL A 2 34.14 9.09 -10.44
N LYS A 3 33.27 8.59 -11.32
CA LYS A 3 31.83 8.89 -11.23
C LYS A 3 31.36 8.47 -9.82
N PRO A 4 30.61 9.31 -9.10
CA PRO A 4 30.02 8.88 -7.84
C PRO A 4 29.22 7.60 -8.11
N ALA A 5 29.43 6.59 -7.26
CA ALA A 5 28.67 5.35 -7.34
C ALA A 5 27.20 5.71 -7.32
N ARG A 6 26.43 5.26 -8.32
CA ARG A 6 24.97 5.40 -8.27
C ARG A 6 24.51 4.72 -6.98
N PRO A 7 23.64 5.35 -6.18
CA PRO A 7 23.03 4.64 -5.07
C PRO A 7 22.42 3.34 -5.60
N GLU A 8 22.57 2.26 -4.83
CA GLU A 8 22.01 0.94 -5.15
C GLU A 8 20.55 1.10 -5.59
N PRO A 9 20.14 0.50 -6.74
CA PRO A 9 18.79 0.67 -7.26
C PRO A 9 17.78 0.06 -6.29
N MET A 10 17.07 0.92 -5.57
CA MET A 10 15.99 0.54 -4.65
C MET A 10 14.67 0.41 -5.41
N SER A 11 13.90 -0.62 -5.11
CA SER A 11 12.55 -0.78 -5.65
C SER A 11 11.55 0.19 -4.98
N THR A 12 10.51 0.60 -5.69
CA THR A 12 9.43 1.46 -5.15
C THR A 12 8.79 0.87 -3.89
N ARG A 13 8.59 -0.46 -3.86
CA ARG A 13 8.08 -1.21 -2.70
C ARG A 13 9.02 -1.17 -1.50
N GLU A 14 10.33 -1.22 -1.71
CA GLU A 14 11.30 -1.09 -0.61
C GLU A 14 11.32 0.33 -0.07
N ALA A 15 11.29 1.33 -0.95
CA ALA A 15 11.19 2.74 -0.57
C ALA A 15 9.92 3.00 0.26
N TYR A 16 8.78 2.44 -0.16
CA TYR A 16 7.52 2.46 0.59
C TYR A 16 7.69 1.89 2.00
N GLY A 17 8.20 0.66 2.15
CA GLY A 17 8.36 0.03 3.46
C GLY A 17 9.30 0.78 4.40
N ARG A 18 10.40 1.35 3.89
CA ARG A 18 11.31 2.20 4.67
C ARG A 18 10.66 3.52 5.08
N THR A 19 9.89 4.14 4.18
CA THR A 19 9.20 5.40 4.45
C THR A 19 8.09 5.21 5.50
N LEU A 20 7.38 4.08 5.47
CA LEU A 20 6.42 3.74 6.52
C LEU A 20 7.07 3.68 7.90
N VAL A 21 8.29 3.14 8.00
CA VAL A 21 9.02 3.10 9.28
C VAL A 21 9.36 4.52 9.75
N GLU A 22 9.87 5.38 8.86
CA GLU A 22 10.13 6.80 9.17
C GLU A 22 8.86 7.48 9.71
N LEU A 23 7.76 7.39 8.96
CA LEU A 23 6.48 7.98 9.32
C LEU A 23 5.90 7.37 10.61
N GLY A 24 6.11 6.08 10.84
CA GLY A 24 5.71 5.40 12.07
C GLY A 24 6.41 5.95 13.31
N ARG A 25 7.68 6.39 13.19
CA ARG A 25 8.39 7.08 14.29
C ARG A 25 7.84 8.48 14.54
N GLU A 26 7.42 9.14 13.48
CA GLU A 26 6.91 10.52 13.50
C GLU A 26 5.46 10.59 14.01
N ASN A 27 4.63 9.59 13.71
CA ASN A 27 3.19 9.61 14.01
C ASN A 27 2.68 8.28 14.62
N PRO A 28 2.20 8.27 15.88
CA PRO A 28 1.70 7.07 16.56
C PRO A 28 0.34 6.58 16.02
N ASP A 29 -0.42 7.40 15.28
CA ASP A 29 -1.73 7.04 14.74
C ASP A 29 -1.67 6.29 13.41
N ILE A 30 -0.46 6.16 12.83
CA ILE A 30 -0.24 5.32 11.66
C ILE A 30 -0.31 3.84 12.06
N VAL A 31 -1.13 3.10 11.32
CA VAL A 31 -1.25 1.65 11.41
C VAL A 31 -1.07 1.03 10.03
N VAL A 32 -0.43 -0.14 9.99
CA VAL A 32 -0.14 -0.85 8.74
C VAL A 32 -0.85 -2.20 8.76
N LEU A 33 -1.60 -2.47 7.70
CA LEU A 33 -2.33 -3.71 7.51
C LEU A 33 -1.70 -4.45 6.32
N ASP A 34 -1.58 -5.76 6.41
CA ASP A 34 -1.06 -6.60 5.34
C ASP A 34 -1.85 -7.91 5.22
N ALA A 35 -1.85 -8.52 4.04
CA ALA A 35 -2.59 -9.73 3.72
C ALA A 35 -1.66 -10.91 3.42
N ASP A 36 -0.79 -11.25 4.38
CA ASP A 36 0.24 -12.29 4.28
C ASP A 36 1.28 -12.12 3.15
N LEU A 37 1.55 -10.87 2.76
CA LEU A 37 2.49 -10.51 1.70
C LEU A 37 3.58 -9.55 2.19
N SER A 38 3.72 -9.38 3.50
CA SER A 38 4.60 -8.39 4.14
C SER A 38 6.07 -8.46 3.74
N SER A 39 6.54 -9.65 3.35
CA SER A 39 7.87 -9.86 2.81
C SER A 39 8.06 -9.26 1.42
N SER A 40 7.02 -9.32 0.60
CA SER A 40 6.95 -8.85 -0.78
C SER A 40 6.55 -7.38 -0.88
N THR A 41 5.66 -6.91 0.00
CA THR A 41 5.23 -5.49 0.09
C THR A 41 6.21 -4.62 0.90
N TYR A 42 7.18 -5.24 1.57
CA TYR A 42 8.14 -4.63 2.51
C TYR A 42 7.53 -4.05 3.79
N THR A 43 6.23 -4.26 4.06
CA THR A 43 5.62 -3.87 5.34
C THR A 43 6.18 -4.65 6.53
N LYS A 44 6.90 -5.76 6.30
CA LYS A 44 7.67 -6.47 7.34
C LYS A 44 8.63 -5.55 8.12
N LEU A 45 9.11 -4.48 7.49
CA LEU A 45 9.98 -3.50 8.13
C LEU A 45 9.22 -2.74 9.23
N PHE A 46 8.00 -2.31 8.93
CA PHE A 46 7.10 -1.68 9.91
C PHE A 46 6.68 -2.69 10.99
N ALA A 47 6.33 -3.92 10.61
CA ALA A 47 5.97 -4.98 11.55
C ALA A 47 7.05 -5.26 12.59
N LYS A 48 8.32 -5.25 12.18
CA LYS A 48 9.47 -5.47 13.06
C LYS A 48 9.62 -4.36 14.11
N GLU A 49 9.34 -3.12 13.73
CA GLU A 49 9.56 -1.97 14.60
C GLU A 49 8.34 -1.60 15.44
N PHE A 50 7.14 -1.79 14.90
CA PHE A 50 5.87 -1.43 15.53
C PHE A 50 4.88 -2.60 15.49
N PRO A 51 5.18 -3.73 16.16
CA PRO A 51 4.33 -4.92 16.12
C PRO A 51 2.90 -4.65 16.61
N GLU A 52 2.73 -3.76 17.60
CA GLU A 52 1.42 -3.36 18.15
C GLU A 52 0.57 -2.52 17.19
N ARG A 53 1.15 -2.03 16.09
CA ARG A 53 0.48 -1.20 15.07
C ARG A 53 0.51 -1.84 13.68
N PHE A 54 0.92 -3.11 13.61
CA PHE A 54 0.94 -3.91 12.40
C PHE A 54 -0.04 -5.06 12.53
N PHE A 55 -0.94 -5.18 11.55
CA PHE A 55 -2.01 -6.19 11.58
C PHE A 55 -1.95 -7.04 10.31
N ASN A 56 -1.60 -8.32 10.45
CA ASN A 56 -1.67 -9.28 9.35
C ASN A 56 -3.04 -9.97 9.36
N PHE A 57 -3.75 -9.91 8.24
CA PHE A 57 -5.08 -10.48 8.06
C PHE A 57 -5.09 -11.85 7.38
N GLY A 58 -3.92 -12.42 7.07
CA GLY A 58 -3.84 -13.60 6.22
C GLY A 58 -4.30 -13.27 4.79
N ILE A 59 -4.70 -14.29 4.04
CA ILE A 59 -5.21 -14.15 2.65
C ILE A 59 -6.69 -13.71 2.69
N ALA A 60 -6.98 -12.56 3.31
CA ALA A 60 -8.33 -12.07 3.56
C ALA A 60 -8.47 -10.56 3.27
N GLU A 61 -8.15 -10.15 2.05
CA GLU A 61 -8.09 -8.74 1.62
C GLU A 61 -9.43 -8.01 1.76
N ALA A 62 -10.55 -8.70 1.49
CA ALA A 62 -11.88 -8.12 1.69
C ALA A 62 -12.14 -7.77 3.18
N ASN A 63 -11.75 -8.65 4.10
CA ASN A 63 -11.85 -8.39 5.53
C ASN A 63 -10.89 -7.26 5.95
N MET A 64 -9.66 -7.28 5.44
CA MET A 64 -8.66 -6.23 5.68
C MET A 64 -9.19 -4.84 5.28
N MET A 65 -9.86 -4.70 4.12
CA MET A 65 -10.45 -3.41 3.70
C MET A 65 -11.60 -2.97 4.62
N GLY A 66 -12.42 -3.90 5.11
CA GLY A 66 -13.47 -3.60 6.08
C GLY A 66 -12.90 -3.10 7.42
N VAL A 67 -11.84 -3.75 7.91
CA VAL A 67 -11.15 -3.32 9.14
C VAL A 67 -10.40 -2.01 8.92
N ALA A 68 -9.80 -1.80 7.74
CA ALA A 68 -9.17 -0.54 7.37
C ALA A 68 -10.16 0.63 7.45
N ALA A 69 -11.38 0.45 6.94
CA ALA A 69 -12.45 1.44 7.07
C ALA A 69 -12.78 1.74 8.54
N GLY A 70 -12.94 0.71 9.38
CA GLY A 70 -13.23 0.89 10.80
C GLY A 70 -12.10 1.59 11.58
N LEU A 71 -10.84 1.29 11.27
CA LEU A 71 -9.69 1.96 11.89
C LEU A 71 -9.62 3.43 11.46
N ALA A 72 -9.86 3.71 10.19
CA ALA A 72 -9.87 5.08 9.67
C ALA A 72 -11.01 5.91 10.25
N SER A 73 -12.20 5.34 10.45
CA SER A 73 -13.31 6.04 11.11
C SER A 73 -13.06 6.34 12.60
N CYS A 74 -12.16 5.58 13.23
CA CYS A 74 -11.67 5.81 14.59
C CYS A 74 -10.44 6.75 14.65
N GLY A 75 -10.14 7.48 13.56
CA GLY A 75 -9.07 8.48 13.51
C GLY A 75 -7.67 7.94 13.25
N LYS A 76 -7.51 6.65 12.91
CA LYS A 76 -6.20 6.11 12.52
C LYS A 76 -5.86 6.45 11.08
N ILE A 77 -4.56 6.58 10.82
CA ILE A 77 -4.02 6.73 9.47
C ILE A 77 -3.64 5.35 8.96
N VAL A 78 -4.46 4.80 8.07
CA VAL A 78 -4.37 3.39 7.69
C VAL A 78 -3.62 3.22 6.38
N PHE A 79 -2.56 2.41 6.39
CA PHE A 79 -1.91 1.90 5.18
C PHE A 79 -2.21 0.40 5.03
N ALA A 80 -3.05 0.05 4.05
CA ALA A 80 -3.37 -1.34 3.73
C ALA A 80 -2.55 -1.81 2.52
N SER A 81 -1.75 -2.87 2.70
CA SER A 81 -0.82 -3.39 1.70
C SER A 81 -1.20 -4.79 1.23
N THR A 82 -1.20 -4.97 -0.09
CA THR A 82 -1.31 -6.28 -0.75
C THR A 82 -0.89 -6.11 -2.22
N PHE A 83 -1.09 -7.11 -3.07
CA PHE A 83 -0.83 -6.99 -4.50
C PHE A 83 -2.01 -6.30 -5.19
N ALA A 84 -1.76 -5.65 -6.33
CA ALA A 84 -2.74 -4.88 -7.09
C ALA A 84 -3.95 -5.74 -7.48
N ILE A 85 -3.72 -6.98 -7.91
CA ILE A 85 -4.81 -7.91 -8.24
C ILE A 85 -5.71 -8.19 -7.03
N PHE A 86 -5.15 -8.34 -5.83
CA PHE A 86 -5.94 -8.64 -4.65
C PHE A 86 -6.63 -7.38 -4.07
N ALA A 87 -5.93 -6.24 -4.06
CA ALA A 87 -6.47 -4.96 -3.59
C ALA A 87 -7.63 -4.48 -4.47
N THR A 88 -7.45 -4.54 -5.80
CA THR A 88 -8.35 -3.87 -6.76
C THR A 88 -9.35 -4.79 -7.42
N GLN A 89 -9.18 -6.12 -7.33
CA GLN A 89 -10.17 -7.09 -7.82
C GLN A 89 -10.86 -7.79 -6.65
N ARG A 90 -10.11 -8.56 -5.85
CA ARG A 90 -10.70 -9.37 -4.77
C ARG A 90 -11.39 -8.51 -3.70
N ALA A 91 -10.80 -7.38 -3.31
CA ALA A 91 -11.34 -6.49 -2.28
C ALA A 91 -12.09 -5.27 -2.84
N TYR A 92 -12.37 -5.24 -4.16
CA TYR A 92 -12.89 -4.05 -4.85
C TYR A 92 -14.21 -3.55 -4.25
N ASN A 93 -15.17 -4.45 -4.00
CA ASN A 93 -16.47 -4.06 -3.49
C ASN A 93 -16.37 -3.50 -2.06
N GLN A 94 -15.55 -4.12 -1.20
CA GLN A 94 -15.31 -3.65 0.16
C GLN A 94 -14.61 -2.29 0.16
N PHE A 95 -13.61 -2.07 -0.70
CA PHE A 95 -13.00 -0.75 -0.86
C PHE A 95 -14.04 0.28 -1.34
N ARG A 96 -14.79 -0.03 -2.39
CA ARG A 96 -15.79 0.90 -2.96
C ARG A 96 -16.84 1.32 -1.94
N GLN A 97 -17.43 0.36 -1.23
CA GLN A 97 -18.56 0.62 -0.33
C GLN A 97 -18.12 1.16 1.03
N SER A 98 -17.06 0.59 1.59
CA SER A 98 -16.67 0.88 2.97
C SER A 98 -15.62 1.98 3.08
N ILE A 99 -14.86 2.28 2.03
CA ILE A 99 -13.76 3.27 2.07
C ILE A 99 -14.08 4.46 1.15
N ALA A 100 -14.24 4.21 -0.15
CA ALA A 100 -14.37 5.27 -1.15
C ALA A 100 -15.68 6.04 -1.00
N TYR A 101 -16.82 5.34 -0.89
CA TYR A 101 -18.14 5.98 -0.76
C TYR A 101 -18.26 6.90 0.48
N PRO A 102 -17.82 6.50 1.69
CA PRO A 102 -17.81 7.39 2.86
C PRO A 102 -16.64 8.39 2.89
N GLY A 103 -15.70 8.34 1.94
CA GLY A 103 -14.55 9.25 1.90
C GLY A 103 -13.56 9.07 3.06
N LEU A 104 -13.32 7.82 3.49
CA LEU A 104 -12.44 7.54 4.63
C LEU A 104 -10.96 7.64 4.27
N ASN A 105 -10.15 8.03 5.27
CA ASN A 105 -8.71 8.22 5.13
C ASN A 105 -7.92 6.90 5.15
N VAL A 106 -8.05 6.11 4.08
CA VAL A 106 -7.31 4.85 3.89
C VAL A 106 -6.39 4.95 2.68
N LYS A 107 -5.12 4.61 2.88
CA LYS A 107 -4.11 4.49 1.82
C LYS A 107 -3.98 3.02 1.45
N VAL A 108 -4.25 2.68 0.18
CA VAL A 108 -4.05 1.32 -0.32
C VAL A 108 -2.76 1.26 -1.13
N ALA A 109 -1.75 0.59 -0.58
CA ALA A 109 -0.48 0.34 -1.25
C ALA A 109 -0.57 -0.99 -2.03
N ALA A 110 -1.05 -0.88 -3.28
CA ALA A 110 -1.19 -1.97 -4.22
C ALA A 110 0.13 -2.23 -4.97
N SER A 111 0.94 -3.17 -4.46
CA SER A 111 2.21 -3.55 -5.09
C SER A 111 2.00 -4.50 -6.29
N HIS A 112 3.04 -4.75 -7.09
CA HIS A 112 2.99 -5.72 -8.21
C HIS A 112 1.88 -5.43 -9.25
N SER A 113 1.63 -4.14 -9.51
CA SER A 113 0.77 -3.68 -10.61
C SER A 113 1.41 -3.98 -11.98
N GLY A 114 0.57 -4.07 -13.01
CA GLY A 114 0.97 -4.34 -14.38
C GLY A 114 1.46 -5.78 -14.59
N VAL A 115 2.44 -5.93 -15.48
CA VAL A 115 3.00 -7.23 -15.89
C VAL A 115 4.38 -7.52 -15.28
N SER A 116 4.93 -6.58 -14.50
CA SER A 116 6.31 -6.64 -14.01
C SER A 116 6.54 -7.69 -12.92
N VAL A 117 5.48 -8.30 -12.39
CA VAL A 117 5.60 -9.49 -11.53
C VAL A 117 6.19 -10.69 -12.28
N GLY A 118 6.06 -10.73 -13.62
CA GLY A 118 6.74 -11.68 -14.47
C GLY A 118 6.24 -13.10 -14.31
N GLU A 119 7.02 -13.94 -13.63
CA GLU A 119 6.91 -15.40 -13.59
C GLU A 119 5.65 -15.91 -12.87
N ASP A 120 5.05 -15.11 -11.98
CA ASP A 120 3.78 -15.44 -11.31
C ASP A 120 2.60 -15.56 -12.29
N GLY A 121 2.78 -15.05 -13.53
CA GLY A 121 1.87 -15.26 -14.64
C GLY A 121 0.61 -14.40 -14.60
N THR A 122 -0.30 -14.68 -15.54
CA THR A 122 -1.47 -13.84 -15.83
C THR A 122 -2.46 -13.72 -14.68
N SER A 123 -2.43 -14.64 -13.71
CA SER A 123 -3.24 -14.54 -12.49
C SER A 123 -2.79 -13.42 -11.55
N HIS A 124 -1.53 -12.96 -11.67
CA HIS A 124 -0.95 -11.88 -10.88
C HIS A 124 -0.71 -10.61 -11.69
N HIS A 125 -0.86 -10.66 -13.01
CA HIS A 125 -0.77 -9.48 -13.87
C HIS A 125 -2.04 -8.65 -13.71
N CYS A 126 -1.95 -7.48 -13.08
CA CYS A 126 -3.09 -6.60 -12.89
C CYS A 126 -2.92 -5.37 -13.79
N ILE A 127 -3.60 -5.39 -14.93
CA ILE A 127 -3.52 -4.34 -15.97
C ILE A 127 -4.73 -3.40 -15.93
N GLU A 128 -5.70 -3.71 -15.09
CA GLU A 128 -6.99 -3.04 -14.96
C GLU A 128 -7.13 -2.24 -13.66
N ASP A 129 -6.16 -2.30 -12.76
CA ASP A 129 -6.16 -1.64 -11.44
C ASP A 129 -6.36 -0.11 -11.54
N ILE A 130 -5.60 0.56 -12.40
CA ILE A 130 -5.73 2.01 -12.58
C ILE A 130 -7.13 2.36 -13.09
N ALA A 131 -7.66 1.59 -14.04
CA ALA A 131 -9.00 1.83 -14.58
C ALA A 131 -10.09 1.59 -13.54
N ALA A 132 -9.99 0.50 -12.78
CA ALA A 132 -10.92 0.12 -11.72
C ALA A 132 -10.93 1.16 -10.58
N MET A 133 -9.78 1.66 -10.18
CA MET A 133 -9.71 2.63 -9.07
C MET A 133 -10.08 4.05 -9.52
N ARG A 134 -9.71 4.46 -10.75
CA ARG A 134 -9.96 5.81 -11.28
C ARG A 134 -11.43 6.12 -11.55
N VAL A 135 -12.27 5.11 -11.75
CA VAL A 135 -13.73 5.30 -11.94
C VAL A 135 -14.46 5.62 -10.63
N LEU A 136 -13.82 5.40 -9.47
CA LEU A 136 -14.43 5.68 -8.17
C LEU A 136 -14.33 7.17 -7.81
N PRO A 137 -15.45 7.85 -7.50
CA PRO A 137 -15.43 9.25 -7.08
C PRO A 137 -14.60 9.47 -5.81
N GLY A 138 -13.82 10.56 -5.77
CA GLY A 138 -13.03 10.95 -4.60
C GLY A 138 -11.75 10.11 -4.36
N VAL A 139 -11.50 9.09 -5.17
CA VAL A 139 -10.30 8.25 -5.06
C VAL A 139 -9.16 8.86 -5.86
N SER A 140 -8.03 9.08 -5.21
CA SER A 140 -6.78 9.48 -5.86
C SER A 140 -5.95 8.25 -6.23
N VAL A 141 -5.43 8.20 -7.45
CA VAL A 141 -4.55 7.14 -7.93
C VAL A 141 -3.16 7.73 -8.18
N VAL A 142 -2.16 7.23 -7.46
CA VAL A 142 -0.76 7.70 -7.53
C VAL A 142 0.13 6.55 -7.98
N VAL A 143 0.94 6.77 -9.02
CA VAL A 143 1.81 5.75 -9.62
C VAL A 143 3.25 6.28 -9.68
N PRO A 144 4.07 6.05 -8.62
CA PRO A 144 5.44 6.56 -8.58
C PRO A 144 6.34 5.85 -9.58
N ALA A 145 7.20 6.60 -10.26
CA ALA A 145 8.14 6.12 -11.27
C ALA A 145 9.42 5.52 -10.68
N ASP A 146 9.86 6.01 -9.52
CA ASP A 146 11.08 5.54 -8.85
C ASP A 146 10.98 5.55 -7.31
N ALA A 147 12.06 5.13 -6.65
CA ALA A 147 12.13 5.10 -5.20
C ALA A 147 12.02 6.49 -4.53
N VAL A 148 12.48 7.55 -5.20
CA VAL A 148 12.42 8.92 -4.68
C VAL A 148 10.97 9.39 -4.70
N GLU A 149 10.30 9.25 -5.85
CA GLU A 149 8.89 9.61 -5.99
C GLU A 149 8.00 8.75 -5.09
N ALA A 150 8.30 7.46 -4.92
CA ALA A 150 7.56 6.61 -4.00
C ALA A 150 7.65 7.09 -2.55
N ARG A 151 8.83 7.54 -2.10
CA ARG A 151 9.01 8.11 -0.76
C ARG A 151 8.19 9.38 -0.58
N GLU A 152 8.32 10.33 -1.50
CA GLU A 152 7.63 11.62 -1.41
C GLU A 152 6.11 11.46 -1.51
N ALA A 153 5.63 10.57 -2.39
CA ALA A 153 4.21 10.23 -2.48
C ALA A 153 3.67 9.68 -1.15
N VAL A 154 4.40 8.79 -0.50
CA VAL A 154 3.97 8.20 0.78
C VAL A 154 3.94 9.23 1.91
N ARG A 155 4.90 10.16 1.93
CA ARG A 155 4.89 11.29 2.88
C ARG A 155 3.70 12.22 2.64
N ALA A 156 3.46 12.61 1.40
CA ALA A 156 2.35 13.49 1.01
C ALA A 156 0.96 12.89 1.33
N LEU A 157 0.83 11.57 1.40
CA LEU A 157 -0.42 10.92 1.79
C LEU A 157 -0.75 11.05 3.29
N VAL A 158 0.24 11.37 4.14
CA VAL A 158 0.04 11.50 5.60
C VAL A 158 -0.30 12.93 6.03
N GLU A 159 0.07 13.93 5.23
CA GLU A 159 -0.28 15.34 5.39
C GLU A 159 -1.79 15.59 5.21
#